data_AF-A0A284RUL5-F1
#
_entry.id   AF-A0A284RUL5-F1
#
_cell.length_a   1.000
_cell.length_b   1.000
_cell.length_c   1.000
_cell.angle_alpha   90.00
_cell.angle_beta   90.00
_cell.angle_gamma   90.00
#
_symmetry.space_group_name_H-M   'P 1'
#
loop_
_entity.id
_entity.type
_entity.pdbx_description
1 polymer ?
#
loop_
_entity_poly.entity_id
_entity_poly.type
_entity_poly.pdbx_seq_one_letter_code
_entity_poly.pdbx_strand_id
1 'polypeptide(L)'
;MGSYDTELAAYRLLHRLQGRYIPRLFDVIHVSITPESTPLHPITDVVQRLVLEYISGVSMEKLQLSIDVSEQAAERISSDVMAGLCAIEAECLLHNDIHTRNVILREGNRSPVIIDFGEANIRQPGTSDEDWRRIINGRPDTRYMRRLLVDPEGGRRKGTLTPYKMSDWHYEKPLAFNEYVESIPEDFHQATFERVVGADWPGAREEVYQWSTRRGVRCRHRYDYD
;
A
#
# COMPACT_ATOMS: atom_id res chain seq x y z
N MET A 1 -18.63 -6.71 8.15
CA MET A 1 -19.16 -6.46 6.80
C MET A 1 -18.38 -7.36 5.86
N GLY A 2 -19.03 -8.13 4.99
CA GLY A 2 -18.31 -8.97 4.03
C GLY A 2 -17.67 -8.11 2.95
N SER A 3 -16.59 -8.60 2.33
CA SER A 3 -15.88 -7.92 1.23
C SER A 3 -16.84 -7.44 0.12
N TYR A 4 -17.86 -8.24 -0.21
CA TYR A 4 -18.91 -7.87 -1.17
C TYR A 4 -19.74 -6.63 -0.76
N ASP A 5 -20.23 -6.58 0.48
CA ASP A 5 -21.07 -5.46 0.94
C ASP A 5 -20.25 -4.16 0.98
N THR A 6 -18.99 -4.27 1.41
CA THR A 6 -18.03 -3.18 1.42
C THR A 6 -17.79 -2.65 0.01
N GLU A 7 -17.50 -3.54 -0.94
CA GLU A 7 -17.23 -3.16 -2.33
C GLU A 7 -18.47 -2.51 -2.98
N LEU A 8 -19.66 -3.10 -2.79
CA LEU A 8 -20.90 -2.53 -3.30
C LEU A 8 -21.18 -1.12 -2.71
N ALA A 9 -20.96 -0.97 -1.40
CA ALA A 9 -21.11 0.32 -0.73
C ALA A 9 -20.12 1.36 -1.28
N ALA A 10 -18.87 0.95 -1.56
CA ALA A 10 -17.86 1.81 -2.16
C ALA A 10 -18.29 2.30 -3.55
N TYR A 11 -18.72 1.40 -4.44
CA TYR A 11 -19.19 1.78 -5.77
C TYR A 11 -20.39 2.72 -5.72
N ARG A 12 -21.34 2.49 -4.80
CA ARG A 12 -22.50 3.37 -4.61
C ARG A 12 -22.10 4.76 -4.11
N LEU A 13 -21.18 4.83 -3.15
CA LEU A 13 -20.67 6.09 -2.63
C LEU A 13 -19.94 6.88 -3.71
N LEU A 14 -19.03 6.22 -4.44
CA LEU A 14 -18.17 6.81 -5.45
C LEU A 14 -18.83 6.96 -6.83
N HIS A 15 -20.16 6.99 -6.91
CA HIS A 15 -20.91 7.05 -8.18
C HIS A 15 -20.44 8.15 -9.14
N ARG A 16 -19.97 9.31 -8.61
CA ARG A 16 -19.47 10.45 -9.42
C ARG A 16 -18.10 10.19 -10.07
N LEU A 17 -17.34 9.24 -9.54
CA LEU A 17 -15.99 8.92 -10.01
C LEU A 17 -15.98 7.76 -11.02
N GLN A 18 -17.12 7.06 -11.14
CA GLN A 18 -17.30 5.94 -12.05
C GLN A 18 -17.12 6.34 -13.51
N GLY A 19 -16.45 5.48 -14.27
CA GLY A 19 -16.10 5.69 -15.67
C GLY A 19 -14.91 6.62 -15.91
N ARG A 20 -14.40 7.29 -14.87
CA ARG A 20 -13.20 8.12 -14.93
C ARG A 20 -12.06 7.53 -14.12
N TYR A 21 -12.23 7.46 -12.80
CA TYR A 21 -11.19 7.00 -11.87
C TYR A 21 -11.43 5.57 -11.38
N ILE A 22 -12.68 5.10 -11.41
CA ILE A 22 -13.07 3.74 -11.05
C ILE A 22 -14.00 3.16 -12.12
N PRO A 23 -14.20 1.83 -12.22
CA PRO A 23 -15.15 1.23 -13.14
C PRO A 23 -16.59 1.71 -12.91
N ARG A 24 -17.43 1.69 -13.96
CA ARG A 24 -18.88 1.81 -13.77
C ARG A 24 -19.43 0.53 -13.15
N LEU A 25 -20.30 0.68 -12.15
CA LEU A 25 -21.17 -0.38 -11.68
C LEU A 25 -22.42 -0.39 -12.56
N PHE A 26 -22.61 -1.45 -13.34
CA PHE A 26 -23.78 -1.62 -14.20
C PHE A 26 -24.94 -2.27 -13.45
N ASP A 27 -24.67 -3.33 -12.68
CA ASP A 27 -25.72 -4.07 -11.99
C ASP A 27 -25.19 -4.93 -10.84
N VAL A 28 -26.12 -5.43 -10.02
CA VAL A 28 -25.90 -6.40 -8.95
C VAL A 28 -26.73 -7.64 -9.26
N ILE A 29 -26.06 -8.77 -9.50
CA ILE A 29 -26.72 -10.01 -9.91
C ILE A 29 -26.60 -11.09 -8.83
N HIS A 30 -27.59 -11.97 -8.82
CA HIS A 30 -27.65 -13.14 -7.95
C HIS A 30 -27.58 -14.39 -8.83
N VAL A 31 -26.50 -15.15 -8.71
CA VAL A 31 -26.30 -16.37 -9.50
C VAL A 31 -26.65 -17.57 -8.65
N SER A 32 -27.69 -18.30 -9.04
CA SER A 32 -28.03 -19.57 -8.42
C SER A 32 -27.01 -20.64 -8.80
N ILE A 33 -26.36 -21.23 -7.82
CA ILE A 33 -25.55 -22.45 -7.98
C ILE A 33 -26.52 -23.62 -7.82
N THR A 34 -27.08 -24.12 -8.91
CA THR A 34 -27.76 -25.40 -8.92
C THR A 34 -26.71 -26.52 -9.04
N PRO A 35 -26.45 -27.30 -7.99
CA PRO A 35 -25.60 -28.48 -8.07
C PRO A 35 -26.33 -29.59 -8.84
N GLU A 36 -25.60 -30.31 -9.68
CA GLU A 36 -26.15 -31.41 -10.49
C GLU A 36 -26.59 -32.63 -9.66
N SER A 37 -26.16 -32.75 -8.40
CA SER A 37 -26.25 -34.01 -7.65
C SER A 37 -26.61 -33.93 -6.17
N THR A 38 -26.68 -32.74 -5.54
CA THR A 38 -27.11 -32.63 -4.12
C THR A 38 -27.67 -31.25 -3.82
N PRO A 39 -28.94 -31.07 -3.39
CA PRO A 39 -29.48 -29.75 -3.09
C PRO A 39 -28.61 -29.00 -2.07
N LEU A 40 -28.06 -27.84 -2.48
CA LEU A 40 -27.37 -26.94 -1.55
C LEU A 40 -28.39 -26.30 -0.60
N HIS A 41 -27.92 -25.90 0.58
CA HIS A 41 -28.75 -25.13 1.50
C HIS A 41 -29.16 -23.79 0.84
N PRO A 42 -30.39 -23.27 1.02
CA PRO A 42 -30.88 -22.00 0.43
C PRO A 42 -30.10 -20.72 0.82
N ILE A 43 -29.06 -20.85 1.64
CA ILE A 43 -28.15 -19.75 2.02
C ILE A 43 -26.87 -19.80 1.17
N THR A 44 -26.53 -20.99 0.66
CA THR A 44 -25.32 -21.26 -0.13
C THR A 44 -25.61 -21.47 -1.61
N ASP A 45 -26.88 -21.46 -2.00
CA ASP A 45 -27.33 -21.68 -3.38
C ASP A 45 -27.31 -20.39 -4.22
N VAL A 46 -27.06 -19.22 -3.63
CA VAL A 46 -26.99 -17.94 -4.33
C VAL A 46 -25.66 -17.24 -4.04
N VAL A 47 -24.93 -16.91 -5.11
CA VAL A 47 -23.74 -16.05 -5.04
C VAL A 47 -24.08 -14.66 -5.58
N GLN A 48 -23.86 -13.65 -4.74
CA GLN A 48 -23.98 -12.24 -5.12
C GLN A 48 -22.76 -11.79 -5.91
N ARG A 49 -22.97 -11.03 -6.98
CA ARG A 49 -21.90 -10.54 -7.86
C ARG A 49 -22.16 -9.12 -8.33
N LEU A 50 -21.08 -8.38 -8.54
CA LEU A 50 -21.09 -7.05 -9.16
C LEU A 50 -20.79 -7.15 -10.65
N VAL A 51 -21.57 -6.45 -11.47
CA VAL A 51 -21.31 -6.31 -12.91
C VAL A 51 -20.66 -4.95 -13.13
N LEU A 52 -19.37 -4.97 -13.46
CA LEU A 52 -18.54 -3.77 -13.58
C LEU A 52 -18.12 -3.51 -15.03
N GLU A 53 -17.77 -2.26 -15.33
CA GLU A 53 -17.10 -1.88 -16.58
C GLU A 53 -15.83 -2.69 -16.77
N TYR A 54 -15.74 -3.39 -17.90
CA TYR A 54 -14.50 -4.02 -18.31
C TYR A 54 -13.51 -2.94 -18.77
N ILE A 55 -12.36 -2.86 -18.11
CA ILE A 55 -11.29 -1.92 -18.45
C ILE A 55 -10.30 -2.62 -19.37
N SER A 56 -10.39 -2.36 -20.69
CA SER A 56 -9.34 -2.80 -21.63
C SER A 56 -8.05 -2.06 -21.29
N GLY A 57 -7.00 -2.80 -20.94
CA GLY A 57 -5.78 -2.20 -20.44
C GLY A 57 -4.83 -3.19 -19.78
N VAL A 58 -3.77 -2.65 -19.21
CA VAL A 58 -2.75 -3.42 -18.48
C VAL A 58 -2.65 -2.91 -17.05
N SER A 59 -2.51 -3.84 -16.12
CA SER A 59 -2.20 -3.53 -14.73
C SER A 59 -0.84 -2.82 -14.63
N MET A 60 -0.72 -1.81 -13.77
CA MET A 60 0.53 -1.10 -13.56
C MET A 60 1.65 -2.00 -13.03
N GLU A 61 1.33 -3.08 -12.33
CA GLU A 61 2.31 -4.07 -11.85
C GLU A 61 3.11 -4.71 -12.99
N LYS A 62 2.51 -4.82 -14.17
CA LYS A 62 3.15 -5.48 -15.33
C LYS A 62 4.03 -4.53 -16.16
N LEU A 63 4.08 -3.24 -15.81
CA LEU A 63 4.81 -2.24 -16.59
C LEU A 63 6.28 -2.17 -16.16
N GLN A 64 7.18 -2.21 -17.13
CA GLN A 64 8.59 -1.92 -16.94
C GLN A 64 8.90 -0.49 -17.38
N LEU A 65 9.42 0.32 -16.45
CA LEU A 65 9.85 1.68 -16.73
C LEU A 65 10.95 1.70 -17.81
N SER A 66 10.93 2.71 -18.67
CA SER A 66 11.86 2.89 -19.82
C SER A 66 11.71 1.88 -20.96
N ILE A 67 11.03 0.75 -20.75
CA ILE A 67 10.71 -0.24 -21.78
C ILE A 67 9.29 -0.01 -22.30
N ASP A 68 8.30 -0.07 -21.40
CA ASP A 68 6.88 0.06 -21.76
C ASP A 68 6.39 1.52 -21.68
N VAL A 69 7.06 2.34 -20.87
CA VAL A 69 6.64 3.70 -20.52
C VAL A 69 7.86 4.62 -20.43
N SER A 70 7.84 5.72 -21.19
CA SER A 70 8.82 6.81 -21.03
C SER A 70 8.66 7.51 -19.67
N GLU A 71 9.72 8.08 -19.13
CA GLU A 71 9.71 8.82 -17.85
C GLU A 71 8.60 9.89 -17.78
N GLN A 72 8.47 10.74 -18.81
CA GLN A 72 7.42 11.76 -18.86
C GLN A 72 6.01 11.17 -18.81
N ALA A 73 5.78 10.01 -19.43
CA ALA A 73 4.50 9.33 -19.38
C ALA A 73 4.26 8.70 -17.99
N ALA A 74 5.31 8.16 -17.36
CA ALA A 74 5.22 7.64 -16.00
C ALA A 74 4.89 8.74 -14.98
N GLU A 75 5.44 9.95 -15.12
CA GLU A 75 5.09 11.10 -14.28
C GLU A 75 3.62 11.51 -14.43
N ARG A 76 3.11 11.53 -15.67
CA ARG A 76 1.69 11.84 -15.95
C ARG A 76 0.76 10.80 -15.36
N ILE A 77 1.03 9.51 -15.62
CA ILE A 77 0.27 8.39 -15.04
C ILE A 77 0.28 8.46 -13.52
N SER A 78 1.46 8.66 -12.91
CA SER A 78 1.60 8.81 -11.46
C SER A 78 0.73 9.94 -10.93
N SER A 79 0.77 11.10 -11.59
CA SER A 79 -0.04 12.27 -11.21
C SER A 79 -1.54 11.98 -11.29
N ASP A 80 -1.98 11.28 -12.33
CA ASP A 80 -3.38 10.90 -12.52
C ASP A 80 -3.87 9.87 -11.48
N VAL A 81 -3.02 8.90 -11.11
CA VAL A 81 -3.30 7.97 -10.00
C VAL A 81 -3.48 8.74 -8.70
N MET A 82 -2.56 9.66 -8.41
CA MET A 82 -2.65 10.50 -7.21
C MET A 82 -3.94 11.34 -7.22
N ALA A 83 -4.32 11.91 -8.37
CA ALA A 83 -5.57 12.66 -8.49
C ALA A 83 -6.80 11.77 -8.24
N GLY A 84 -6.81 10.54 -8.75
CA GLY A 84 -7.88 9.57 -8.49
C GLY A 84 -8.02 9.23 -7.01
N LEU A 85 -6.91 8.93 -6.33
CA LEU A 85 -6.91 8.67 -4.88
C LEU A 85 -7.37 9.88 -4.07
N CYS A 86 -6.96 11.10 -4.45
CA CYS A 86 -7.46 12.32 -3.83
C CYS A 86 -8.98 12.47 -3.97
N ALA A 87 -9.53 12.15 -5.13
CA ALA A 87 -10.96 12.22 -5.37
C ALA A 87 -11.73 11.17 -4.54
N ILE A 88 -11.19 9.96 -4.41
CA ILE A 88 -11.77 8.89 -3.58
C ILE A 88 -11.80 9.30 -2.10
N GLU A 89 -10.66 9.79 -1.58
CA GLU A 89 -10.56 10.25 -0.19
C GLU A 89 -11.50 11.42 0.12
N ALA A 90 -11.73 12.31 -0.86
CA ALA A 90 -12.65 13.43 -0.72
C ALA A 90 -14.12 13.00 -0.55
N GLU A 91 -14.49 11.82 -1.06
CA GLU A 91 -15.81 11.21 -0.87
C GLU A 91 -15.90 10.36 0.43
N CYS A 92 -14.98 10.60 1.39
CA CYS A 92 -14.93 9.92 2.70
C CYS A 92 -14.74 8.40 2.62
N LEU A 93 -13.92 7.94 1.67
CA LEU A 93 -13.55 6.55 1.50
C LEU A 93 -12.02 6.40 1.47
N LEU A 94 -11.49 5.41 2.19
CA LEU A 94 -10.15 4.88 1.99
C LEU A 94 -10.25 3.54 1.25
N HIS A 95 -9.41 3.32 0.26
CA HIS A 95 -9.32 2.08 -0.49
C HIS A 95 -8.71 0.96 0.35
N ASN A 96 -7.69 1.26 1.18
CA ASN A 96 -7.09 0.35 2.17
C ASN A 96 -6.35 -0.90 1.62
N ASP A 97 -6.50 -1.23 0.33
CA ASP A 97 -5.71 -2.24 -0.42
C ASP A 97 -5.21 -1.67 -1.76
N ILE A 98 -4.68 -0.44 -1.71
CA ILE A 98 -4.18 0.24 -2.90
C ILE A 98 -2.77 -0.23 -3.25
N HIS A 99 -2.57 -0.71 -4.46
CA HIS A 99 -1.26 -1.13 -4.97
C HIS A 99 -1.25 -1.16 -6.50
N THR A 100 -0.08 -1.28 -7.13
CA THR A 100 0.06 -1.25 -8.60
C THR A 100 -0.78 -2.32 -9.32
N ARG A 101 -1.04 -3.47 -8.69
CA ARG A 101 -1.91 -4.50 -9.29
C ARG A 101 -3.42 -4.14 -9.29
N ASN A 102 -3.84 -3.18 -8.47
CA ASN A 102 -5.23 -2.64 -8.39
C ASN A 102 -5.38 -1.33 -9.17
N VAL A 103 -4.43 -1.03 -10.06
CA VAL A 103 -4.54 0.08 -11.00
C VAL A 103 -4.35 -0.44 -12.40
N ILE A 104 -5.39 -0.30 -13.23
CA ILE A 104 -5.36 -0.64 -14.65
C ILE A 104 -5.18 0.63 -15.46
N LEU A 105 -4.21 0.65 -16.37
CA LEU A 105 -4.06 1.72 -17.35
C LEU A 105 -4.89 1.38 -18.59
N ARG A 106 -5.85 2.25 -18.93
CA ARG A 106 -6.66 2.07 -20.14
C ARG A 106 -5.78 2.00 -21.39
N GLU A 107 -6.16 1.12 -22.30
CA GLU A 107 -5.57 1.04 -23.62
C GLU A 107 -5.76 2.37 -24.39
N GLY A 108 -4.76 2.75 -25.19
CA GLY A 108 -4.77 3.99 -25.96
C GLY A 108 -4.27 5.20 -25.19
N ASN A 109 -5.00 5.65 -24.15
CA ASN A 109 -4.68 6.89 -23.44
C ASN A 109 -3.90 6.71 -22.12
N ARG A 110 -3.75 5.46 -21.64
CA ARG A 110 -3.09 5.10 -20.38
C ARG A 110 -3.67 5.79 -19.15
N SER A 111 -4.92 6.26 -19.19
CA SER A 111 -5.56 6.84 -18.01
C SER A 111 -5.77 5.75 -16.95
N PRO A 112 -5.34 5.97 -15.69
CA PRO A 112 -5.44 4.97 -14.64
C PRO A 112 -6.88 4.80 -14.14
N VAL A 113 -7.25 3.56 -13.86
CA VAL A 113 -8.52 3.17 -13.24
C VAL A 113 -8.20 2.30 -12.02
N ILE A 114 -8.68 2.74 -10.86
CA ILE A 114 -8.50 2.08 -9.56
C ILE A 114 -9.64 1.07 -9.39
N ILE A 115 -9.30 -0.16 -9.03
CA ILE A 115 -10.23 -1.30 -8.92
C ILE A 115 -10.09 -1.99 -7.56
N ASP A 116 -11.04 -2.90 -7.27
CA ASP A 116 -11.05 -3.76 -6.09
C ASP A 116 -11.19 -3.01 -4.76
N PHE A 117 -12.44 -2.71 -4.40
CA PHE A 117 -12.78 -2.01 -3.14
C PHE A 117 -13.20 -2.96 -2.02
N GLY A 118 -12.82 -4.24 -2.09
CA GLY A 118 -13.23 -5.26 -1.12
C GLY A 118 -12.81 -4.96 0.33
N GLU A 119 -11.70 -4.25 0.50
CA GLU A 119 -11.12 -3.88 1.81
C GLU A 119 -11.36 -2.41 2.18
N ALA A 120 -12.20 -1.69 1.42
CA ALA A 120 -12.40 -0.25 1.60
C ALA A 120 -12.92 0.11 3.00
N ASN A 121 -12.41 1.20 3.54
CA ASN A 121 -12.88 1.78 4.80
C ASN A 121 -13.73 3.01 4.49
N ILE A 122 -15.04 2.87 4.69
CA ILE A 122 -16.04 3.90 4.45
C ILE A 122 -16.38 4.58 5.77
N ARG A 123 -16.34 5.92 5.78
CA ARG A 123 -16.75 6.70 6.95
C ARG A 123 -18.17 6.35 7.38
N GLN A 124 -18.32 5.89 8.62
CA GLN A 124 -19.63 5.50 9.15
C GLN A 124 -20.49 6.74 9.44
N PRO A 125 -21.82 6.64 9.27
CA PRO A 125 -22.75 7.66 9.73
C PRO A 125 -22.56 7.91 11.24
N GLY A 126 -22.30 9.16 11.61
CA GLY A 126 -22.06 9.55 13.01
C GLY A 126 -20.58 9.62 13.43
N THR A 127 -19.63 9.19 12.60
CA THR A 127 -18.21 9.51 12.82
C THR A 127 -18.03 11.02 12.70
N SER A 128 -17.44 11.65 13.72
CA SER A 128 -17.17 13.10 13.70
C SER A 128 -16.12 13.45 12.64
N ASP A 129 -16.08 14.70 12.17
CA ASP A 129 -15.03 15.15 11.24
C ASP A 129 -13.64 15.02 11.86
N GLU A 130 -13.52 15.22 13.17
CA GLU A 130 -12.27 15.08 13.90
C GLU A 130 -11.78 13.63 13.96
N ASP A 131 -12.68 12.69 14.24
CA ASP A 131 -12.35 11.27 14.28
C ASP A 131 -12.04 10.76 12.87
N TRP A 132 -12.82 11.17 11.87
CA TRP A 132 -12.51 10.84 10.48
C TRP A 132 -11.14 11.40 10.08
N ARG A 133 -10.85 12.67 10.41
CA ARG A 133 -9.54 13.29 10.19
C ARG A 133 -8.40 12.53 10.85
N ARG A 134 -8.60 11.95 12.04
CA ARG A 134 -7.59 11.10 12.71
C ARG A 134 -7.33 9.82 11.92
N ILE A 135 -8.37 9.20 11.36
CA ILE A 135 -8.25 7.98 10.54
C ILE A 135 -7.56 8.29 9.21
N ILE A 136 -7.96 9.36 8.52
CA ILE A 136 -7.34 9.79 7.26
C ILE A 136 -6.03 10.54 7.47
N ASN A 137 -5.56 10.73 8.71
CA ASN A 137 -4.43 11.59 8.97
C ASN A 137 -3.19 11.09 8.22
N GLY A 138 -2.61 11.98 7.41
CA GLY A 138 -1.50 11.65 6.53
C GLY A 138 -1.88 10.89 5.26
N ARG A 139 -3.16 10.64 4.95
CA ARG A 139 -3.62 10.08 3.66
C ARG A 139 -2.93 8.74 3.32
N PRO A 140 -3.22 7.67 4.08
CA PRO A 140 -2.42 6.44 4.07
C PRO A 140 -2.29 5.84 2.66
N ASP A 141 -3.38 5.76 1.91
CA ASP A 141 -3.40 5.24 0.54
C ASP A 141 -2.55 6.08 -0.41
N THR A 142 -2.76 7.39 -0.38
CA THR A 142 -1.99 8.38 -1.15
C THR A 142 -0.48 8.27 -0.84
N ARG A 143 -0.08 8.15 0.43
CA ARG A 143 1.33 7.99 0.82
C ARG A 143 1.89 6.65 0.36
N TYR A 144 1.14 5.57 0.58
CA TYR A 144 1.57 4.23 0.21
C TYR A 144 1.80 4.12 -1.30
N MET A 145 0.83 4.57 -2.10
CA MET A 145 0.96 4.61 -3.55
C MET A 145 2.13 5.51 -3.99
N ARG A 146 2.31 6.69 -3.38
CA ARG A 146 3.48 7.54 -3.69
C ARG A 146 4.80 6.81 -3.46
N ARG A 147 4.93 6.03 -2.38
CA ARG A 147 6.14 5.22 -2.12
C ARG A 147 6.35 4.16 -3.20
N LEU A 148 5.29 3.46 -3.62
CA LEU A 148 5.35 2.47 -4.70
C LEU A 148 5.74 3.09 -6.05
N LEU A 149 5.25 4.29 -6.37
CA LEU A 149 5.55 4.96 -7.64
C LEU A 149 7.01 5.47 -7.71
N VAL A 150 7.61 5.79 -6.55
CA VAL A 150 9.02 6.19 -6.46
C VAL A 150 9.96 4.98 -6.42
N ASP A 151 9.48 3.83 -5.94
CA ASP A 151 10.26 2.60 -5.75
C ASP A 151 9.39 1.34 -6.01
N PRO A 152 9.20 0.96 -7.29
CA PRO A 152 8.27 -0.11 -7.70
C PRO A 152 8.65 -1.51 -7.19
N GLU A 153 9.89 -1.72 -6.76
CA GLU A 153 10.35 -2.96 -6.10
C GLU A 153 9.88 -3.06 -4.63
N GLY A 154 9.02 -2.13 -4.19
CA GLY A 154 8.39 -2.16 -2.88
C GLY A 154 9.31 -1.62 -1.79
N GLY A 155 9.66 -0.34 -1.85
CA GLY A 155 10.11 0.45 -0.69
C GLY A 155 11.34 -0.07 0.07
N ARG A 156 12.06 -1.09 -0.44
CA ARG A 156 13.25 -1.65 0.22
C ARG A 156 14.49 -0.78 0.03
N ARG A 157 14.46 0.29 -0.78
CA ARG A 157 15.67 1.11 -0.99
C ARG A 157 15.66 2.47 -0.32
N LYS A 158 14.51 3.09 -0.02
CA LYS A 158 14.49 4.37 0.72
C LYS A 158 14.01 4.26 2.16
N GLY A 159 13.14 3.29 2.46
CA GLY A 159 12.76 2.95 3.83
C GLY A 159 13.93 2.41 4.66
N THR A 160 14.93 1.83 4.00
CA THR A 160 15.96 0.99 4.63
C THR A 160 17.27 1.73 4.91
N LEU A 161 17.42 2.96 4.43
CA LEU A 161 18.67 3.72 4.55
C LEU A 161 18.69 4.66 5.77
N THR A 162 17.54 5.01 6.34
CA THR A 162 17.52 5.81 7.58
C THR A 162 17.28 4.85 8.75
N PRO A 163 18.30 4.53 9.56
CA PRO A 163 18.12 3.60 10.67
C PRO A 163 17.10 4.11 11.68
N TYR A 164 16.37 3.19 12.33
CA TYR A 164 15.61 3.53 13.53
C TYR A 164 16.57 3.91 14.67
N LYS A 165 16.07 4.58 15.71
CA LYS A 165 16.87 4.74 16.94
C LYS A 165 17.23 3.35 17.48
N MET A 166 18.45 3.17 17.98
CA MET A 166 18.89 1.90 18.61
C MET A 166 17.95 1.40 19.72
N SER A 167 17.25 2.31 20.38
CA SER A 167 16.28 2.00 21.44
C SER A 167 14.92 1.49 20.91
N ASP A 168 14.78 1.29 19.60
CA ASP A 168 13.55 0.80 18.98
C ASP A 168 13.41 -0.72 19.17
N TRP A 169 12.16 -1.19 19.31
CA TRP A 169 11.85 -2.59 19.59
C TRP A 169 12.31 -3.56 18.48
N HIS A 170 12.45 -3.06 17.25
CA HIS A 170 13.03 -3.82 16.12
C HIS A 170 14.46 -4.31 16.40
N TYR A 171 15.16 -3.70 17.37
CA TYR A 171 16.55 -4.00 17.74
C TYR A 171 16.69 -4.54 19.17
N GLU A 172 15.63 -5.10 19.74
CA GLU A 172 15.63 -5.70 21.09
C GLU A 172 16.75 -6.74 21.32
N LYS A 173 17.26 -7.34 20.24
CA LYS A 173 18.45 -8.19 20.27
C LYS A 173 19.63 -7.46 19.63
N PRO A 174 20.78 -7.30 20.31
CA PRO A 174 21.96 -6.65 19.75
C PRO A 174 22.41 -7.23 18.40
N LEU A 175 22.24 -8.55 18.20
CA LEU A 175 22.56 -9.23 16.95
C LEU A 175 21.62 -8.85 15.79
N ALA A 176 20.34 -8.57 16.06
CA ALA A 176 19.38 -8.19 15.02
C ALA A 176 19.74 -6.84 14.37
N PHE A 177 20.37 -5.93 15.13
CA PHE A 177 20.90 -4.69 14.58
C PHE A 177 22.11 -4.94 13.67
N ASN A 178 23.02 -5.83 14.06
CA ASN A 178 24.17 -6.18 13.24
C ASN A 178 23.74 -6.84 11.91
N GLU A 179 22.83 -7.81 11.97
CA GLU A 179 22.24 -8.46 10.78
C GLU A 179 21.56 -7.44 9.87
N TYR A 180 20.85 -6.47 10.43
CA TYR A 180 20.26 -5.37 9.67
C TYR A 180 21.33 -4.53 8.96
N VAL A 181 22.38 -4.07 9.67
CA VAL A 181 23.44 -3.25 9.06
C VAL A 181 24.18 -4.01 7.97
N GLU A 182 24.45 -5.30 8.16
CA GLU A 182 25.14 -6.16 7.19
C GLU A 182 24.26 -6.51 5.98
N SER A 183 22.93 -6.39 6.10
CA SER A 183 22.00 -6.56 4.97
C SER A 183 21.91 -5.35 4.04
N ILE A 184 22.52 -4.21 4.41
CA ILE A 184 22.50 -2.95 3.67
C ILE A 184 23.75 -2.86 2.76
N PRO A 185 23.67 -2.24 1.57
CA PRO A 185 24.84 -2.01 0.71
C PRO A 185 26.05 -1.42 1.44
N GLU A 186 27.22 -1.98 1.15
CA GLU A 186 28.50 -1.69 1.82
C GLU A 186 28.85 -0.20 1.81
N ASP A 187 28.68 0.44 0.66
CA ASP A 187 28.92 1.87 0.46
C ASP A 187 28.09 2.73 1.42
N PHE A 188 26.85 2.31 1.66
CA PHE A 188 25.94 3.01 2.55
C PHE A 188 26.22 2.73 4.02
N HIS A 189 26.44 1.46 4.40
CA HIS A 189 26.66 1.16 5.80
C HIS A 189 27.99 1.72 6.30
N GLN A 190 29.04 1.77 5.46
CA GLN A 190 30.32 2.39 5.82
C GLN A 190 30.20 3.90 6.00
N ALA A 191 29.30 4.56 5.29
CA ALA A 191 29.04 5.99 5.44
C ALA A 191 28.19 6.32 6.69
N THR A 192 27.36 5.37 7.14
CA THR A 192 26.27 5.61 8.12
C THR A 192 26.55 5.00 9.49
N PHE A 193 27.29 3.90 9.55
CA PHE A 193 27.55 3.15 10.78
C PHE A 193 29.06 3.06 11.07
N GLU A 194 29.39 2.85 12.33
CA GLU A 194 30.74 2.61 12.83
C GLU A 194 30.74 1.34 13.67
N ARG A 195 31.85 0.59 13.66
CA ARG A 195 32.03 -0.53 14.56
C ARG A 195 32.49 0.00 15.90
N VAL A 196 31.76 -0.34 16.96
CA VAL A 196 32.12 -0.07 18.34
C VAL A 196 32.33 -1.39 19.08
N VAL A 197 33.20 -1.39 20.08
CA VAL A 197 33.33 -2.53 21.00
C VAL A 197 32.07 -2.53 21.86
N GLY A 198 31.28 -3.61 21.79
CA GLY A 198 30.03 -3.74 22.53
C GLY A 198 30.29 -3.76 24.04
N ALA A 199 29.37 -3.20 24.83
CA ALA A 199 29.42 -3.36 26.28
C ALA A 199 29.12 -4.83 26.65
N ASP A 200 29.86 -5.37 27.61
CA ASP A 200 29.69 -6.73 28.14
C ASP A 200 28.21 -7.01 28.49
N TRP A 201 27.57 -7.88 27.72
CA TRP A 201 26.29 -8.48 28.11
C TRP A 201 26.58 -9.72 28.96
N PRO A 202 25.76 -10.03 29.99
CA PRO A 202 26.00 -11.17 30.86
C PRO A 202 25.95 -12.48 30.05
N GLY A 203 27.11 -13.01 29.68
CA GLY A 203 27.27 -14.23 28.87
C GLY A 203 28.25 -14.12 27.69
N ALA A 204 28.74 -12.93 27.33
CA ALA A 204 29.75 -12.79 26.28
C ALA A 204 31.13 -13.26 26.79
N ARG A 205 31.75 -14.21 26.10
CA ARG A 205 33.09 -14.75 26.44
C ARG A 205 34.23 -14.11 25.63
N GLU A 206 33.92 -13.21 24.67
CA GLU A 206 34.87 -12.55 23.77
C GLU A 206 34.39 -11.13 23.42
N GLU A 207 35.31 -10.27 22.97
CA GLU A 207 35.01 -8.89 22.49
C GLU A 207 34.03 -8.93 21.31
N VAL A 208 32.75 -8.64 21.55
CA VAL A 208 31.74 -8.60 20.50
C VAL A 208 31.72 -7.22 19.86
N TYR A 209 32.09 -7.14 18.58
CA TYR A 209 31.93 -5.93 17.77
C TYR A 209 30.44 -5.69 17.49
N GLN A 210 29.96 -4.49 17.79
CA GLN A 210 28.60 -4.05 17.50
C GLN A 210 28.62 -2.89 16.51
N TRP A 211 27.68 -2.86 15.59
CA TRP A 211 27.48 -1.70 14.74
C TRP A 211 26.78 -0.59 15.53
N SER A 212 27.21 0.65 15.32
CA SER A 212 26.57 1.84 15.86
C SER A 212 26.33 2.90 14.80
N THR A 213 25.28 3.71 14.97
CA THR A 213 25.03 4.83 14.06
C THR A 213 26.04 5.94 14.33
N ARG A 214 26.73 6.41 13.28
CA ARG A 214 27.68 7.52 13.40
C ARG A 214 27.01 8.79 13.91
N ARG A 215 27.76 9.58 14.69
CA ARG A 215 27.29 10.89 15.18
C ARG A 215 26.93 11.81 14.01
N GLY A 216 25.74 12.40 14.05
CA GLY A 216 25.24 13.34 13.03
C GLY A 216 24.39 12.70 11.93
N VAL A 217 24.31 11.37 11.87
CA VAL A 217 23.34 10.66 11.02
C VAL A 217 21.94 10.86 11.59
N ARG A 218 21.01 11.26 10.72
CA ARG A 218 19.60 11.39 11.08
C ARG A 218 18.99 10.00 11.24
N CYS A 219 18.49 9.67 12.42
CA CYS A 219 17.68 8.47 12.66
C CYS A 219 16.19 8.81 12.58
N ARG A 220 15.34 7.85 12.16
CA ARG A 220 13.89 8.06 12.17
C ARG A 220 13.33 8.06 13.59
N HIS A 221 12.40 8.97 13.87
CA HIS A 221 11.59 8.91 15.07
C HIS A 221 10.41 7.95 14.87
N ARG A 222 9.93 7.32 15.95
CA ARG A 222 8.77 6.38 15.96
C ARG A 222 7.48 6.94 15.32
N TYR A 223 7.42 8.26 15.12
CA TYR A 223 6.27 8.98 14.56
C TYR A 223 6.57 9.64 13.21
N ASP A 224 7.79 9.49 12.69
CA ASP A 224 8.16 9.93 11.33
C ASP A 224 7.72 8.84 10.34
N TYR A 225 6.41 8.61 10.26
CA TYR A 225 5.81 7.93 9.12
C TYR A 225 5.66 8.96 8.00
N ASP A 226 6.76 9.29 7.31
CA ASP A 226 6.77 10.15 6.13
C ASP A 226 6.33 9.41 4.86
#